data_AF-M4YUL4-F1
#
_entry.id   AF-M4YUL4-F1
#
_cell.length_a   1.000
_cell.length_b   1.000
_cell.length_c   1.000
_cell.angle_alpha   90.00
_cell.angle_beta   90.00
_cell.angle_gamma   90.00
#
_symmetry.space_group_name_H-M   'P 1'
#
loop_
_entity.id
_entity.type
_entity.pdbx_description
1 polymer ?
#
loop_
_entity_poly.entity_id
_entity_poly.type
_entity_poly.pdbx_seq_one_letter_code
_entity_poly.pdbx_strand_id
1 'polypeptide(L)'
;MAMIGGSGFMAKEFGPITYGQLIGISIAFLIGLVVLVSMGGNILGWMIAAVLLFFIPHLFGAGPKTRVVYGAAFFGFALVIGGALVNPAAIDALDDTEADAEGSFGAVSISYDGTGGLTITSSWSTDKDHSANKAYAVVDGMSRIVFGGIYLDSTLNKAPVYEMTGTTALTCNVPAGDLDMDKIYYIVLVEYHQNESGDWVQDLDTKSNALCTGAYFTGSESTMAWYGAAYGLAYTMAIFYFLVLATWFMRHRLLKTRKKMEAQGRLYPQGYGRCTFCGSIVLPGEVECRKCGAYIDRPESMKKQKHDMFQCTNCGAEVPGNADVCPKCGAKFDGVENEVQHIDGTVDVSDESVECPFCGAVVPANADHCPKCFKKLRE
;
A
#
# COMPACT_ATOMS: atom_id res chain seq x y z
N MET A 1 24.02 -21.17 -4.96
CA MET A 1 23.73 -22.43 -4.25
C MET A 1 22.52 -22.18 -3.36
N ALA A 2 21.36 -22.84 -3.43
CA ALA A 2 20.79 -23.83 -4.33
C ALA A 2 19.35 -23.36 -4.67
N MET A 3 18.92 -23.50 -5.93
CA MET A 3 17.57 -23.13 -6.37
C MET A 3 16.63 -24.29 -6.08
N ILE A 4 15.60 -24.09 -5.25
CA ILE A 4 14.56 -25.10 -5.02
C ILE A 4 13.50 -24.91 -6.09
N GLY A 5 13.51 -25.82 -7.08
CA GLY A 5 12.47 -25.92 -8.10
C GLY A 5 11.18 -26.46 -7.49
N GLY A 6 10.17 -25.58 -7.37
CA GLY A 6 8.80 -25.94 -7.02
C GLY A 6 7.94 -26.09 -8.27
N SER A 7 7.19 -27.18 -8.32
CA SER A 7 6.33 -27.69 -9.40
C SER A 7 5.32 -26.69 -10.00
N GLY A 8 5.26 -26.70 -11.34
CA GLY A 8 4.00 -26.83 -12.10
C GLY A 8 3.23 -25.58 -12.52
N PHE A 9 3.00 -24.61 -11.64
CA PHE A 9 2.13 -23.47 -11.98
C PHE A 9 2.65 -22.11 -11.49
N MET A 10 3.32 -22.09 -10.33
CA MET A 10 3.91 -20.87 -9.74
C MET A 10 5.19 -20.40 -10.45
N ALA A 11 5.93 -21.28 -11.13
CA ALA A 11 7.22 -20.94 -11.71
C ALA A 11 7.14 -20.11 -13.02
N LYS A 12 5.96 -20.06 -13.67
CA LYS A 12 5.83 -19.44 -15.00
C LYS A 12 5.58 -17.93 -14.95
N GLU A 13 5.03 -17.41 -13.85
CA GLU A 13 4.76 -15.97 -13.68
C GLU A 13 5.68 -15.28 -12.66
N PHE A 14 6.26 -16.05 -11.74
CA PHE A 14 7.12 -15.55 -10.68
C PHE A 14 8.54 -16.02 -10.99
N GLY A 15 9.39 -15.09 -11.43
CA GLY A 15 10.83 -15.35 -11.53
C GLY A 15 11.37 -15.94 -10.22
N PRO A 16 12.52 -16.65 -10.25
CA PRO A 16 12.98 -17.47 -9.13
C PRO A 16 13.00 -16.67 -7.82
N ILE A 17 12.11 -17.04 -6.89
CA ILE A 17 12.04 -16.41 -5.57
C ILE A 17 13.33 -16.77 -4.82
N THR A 18 14.03 -15.76 -4.32
CA THR A 18 15.27 -15.99 -3.59
C THR A 18 14.98 -16.51 -2.18
N TYR A 19 15.91 -17.29 -1.62
CA TYR A 19 15.75 -17.83 -0.26
C TYR A 19 15.53 -16.72 0.79
N GLY A 20 16.18 -15.56 0.62
CA GLY A 20 15.95 -14.39 1.46
C GLY A 20 14.53 -13.82 1.37
N GLN A 21 13.90 -13.83 0.19
CA GLN A 21 12.51 -13.39 0.04
C GLN A 21 11.52 -14.34 0.74
N LEU A 22 11.75 -15.66 0.68
CA LEU A 22 10.94 -16.65 1.40
C LEU A 22 11.03 -16.49 2.91
N ILE A 23 12.24 -16.26 3.44
CA ILE A 23 12.44 -15.98 4.87
C ILE A 23 11.68 -14.71 5.27
N GLY A 24 11.84 -13.62 4.51
CA GLY A 24 11.16 -12.36 4.81
C GLY A 24 9.63 -12.51 4.81
N ILE A 25 9.06 -13.25 3.86
CA ILE A 25 7.61 -13.53 3.81
C ILE A 25 7.18 -14.36 5.02
N SER A 26 7.93 -15.40 5.37
CA SER A 26 7.59 -16.29 6.49
C SER A 26 7.63 -15.56 7.83
N ILE A 27 8.64 -14.70 8.04
CA ILE A 27 8.75 -13.86 9.23
C ILE A 27 7.58 -12.86 9.29
N ALA A 28 7.28 -12.20 8.18
CA ALA A 28 6.16 -11.26 8.11
C ALA A 28 4.82 -11.94 8.43
N PHE A 29 4.65 -13.17 7.95
CA PHE A 29 3.47 -13.98 8.19
C PHE A 29 3.30 -14.31 9.68
N LEU A 30 4.36 -14.83 10.33
CA LEU A 30 4.32 -15.20 11.74
C LEU A 30 4.09 -13.97 12.63
N ILE A 31 4.85 -12.90 12.42
CA ILE A 31 4.72 -11.68 13.23
C ILE A 31 3.35 -11.03 13.00
N GLY A 32 2.89 -10.97 11.74
CA GLY A 32 1.57 -10.43 11.42
C GLY A 32 0.45 -11.19 12.11
N LEU A 33 0.55 -12.52 12.18
CA LEU A 33 -0.44 -13.35 12.87
C LEU A 33 -0.39 -13.15 14.38
N VAL A 34 0.80 -13.11 14.98
CA VAL A 34 0.96 -12.87 16.42
C VAL A 34 0.37 -11.51 16.81
N VAL A 35 0.63 -10.45 16.03
CA VAL A 35 0.07 -9.11 16.28
C VAL A 35 -1.45 -9.11 16.15
N LEU A 36 -2.01 -9.84 15.18
CA LEU A 36 -3.46 -9.97 15.05
C LEU A 36 -4.06 -10.70 16.25
N VAL A 37 -3.43 -11.74 16.79
CA VAL A 37 -3.95 -12.44 17.97
C VAL A 37 -3.82 -11.61 19.25
N SER A 38 -2.69 -10.90 19.43
CA SER A 38 -2.44 -10.17 20.69
C SER A 38 -3.09 -8.78 20.74
N MET A 39 -3.22 -8.11 19.61
CA MET A 39 -3.75 -6.74 19.51
C MET A 39 -4.96 -6.65 18.56
N GLY A 40 -5.56 -7.79 18.24
CA GLY A 40 -6.68 -7.92 17.30
C GLY A 40 -7.94 -7.21 17.71
N GLY A 41 -8.12 -6.93 19.00
CA GLY A 41 -9.23 -6.11 19.48
C GLY A 41 -9.11 -4.63 19.13
N ASN A 42 -7.95 -4.14 18.66
CA ASN A 42 -7.69 -2.71 18.48
C ASN A 42 -7.33 -2.36 17.02
N ILE A 43 -7.82 -1.21 16.55
CA ILE A 43 -7.50 -0.70 15.21
C ILE A 43 -5.98 -0.50 15.01
N LEU A 44 -5.25 -0.12 16.08
CA LEU A 44 -3.80 0.00 16.04
C LEU A 44 -3.11 -1.33 15.74
N GLY A 45 -3.61 -2.44 16.28
CA GLY A 45 -3.10 -3.78 15.98
C GLY A 45 -3.28 -4.11 14.50
N TRP A 46 -4.43 -3.78 13.91
CA TRP A 46 -4.70 -3.99 12.48
C TRP A 46 -3.79 -3.16 11.58
N MET A 47 -3.52 -1.90 11.98
CA MET A 47 -2.59 -1.02 11.27
C MET A 47 -1.16 -1.56 11.31
N ILE A 48 -0.68 -1.94 12.50
CA ILE A 48 0.67 -2.46 12.69
C ILE A 48 0.85 -3.76 11.88
N ALA A 49 -0.11 -4.68 11.94
CA ALA A 49 -0.09 -5.91 11.16
C ALA A 49 0.02 -5.62 9.65
N ALA A 50 -0.80 -4.70 9.11
CA ALA A 50 -0.75 -4.33 7.70
C ALA A 50 0.61 -3.73 7.29
N VAL A 51 1.19 -2.87 8.13
CA VAL A 51 2.49 -2.24 7.87
C VAL A 51 3.63 -3.27 7.92
N LEU A 52 3.65 -4.15 8.91
CA LEU A 52 4.66 -5.20 9.05
C LEU A 52 4.60 -6.18 7.88
N LEU A 53 3.39 -6.60 7.52
CA LEU A 53 3.16 -7.43 6.34
C LEU A 53 3.74 -6.76 5.10
N PHE A 54 3.55 -5.46 4.91
CA PHE A 54 4.10 -4.74 3.75
C PHE A 54 5.63 -4.54 3.80
N PHE A 55 6.15 -4.13 4.95
CA PHE A 55 7.52 -3.62 5.09
C PHE A 55 8.56 -4.73 5.14
N ILE A 56 8.31 -5.81 5.87
CA ILE A 56 9.30 -6.89 6.06
C ILE A 56 9.67 -7.51 4.69
N PRO A 57 8.75 -7.99 3.86
CA PRO A 57 9.10 -8.55 2.55
C PRO A 57 9.72 -7.50 1.62
N HIS A 58 9.37 -6.22 1.79
CA HIS A 58 9.99 -5.13 1.04
C HIS A 58 11.49 -4.98 1.37
N LEU A 59 11.88 -5.11 2.65
CA LEU A 59 13.29 -5.09 3.07
C LEU A 59 14.10 -6.23 2.46
N PHE A 60 13.49 -7.41 2.30
CA PHE A 60 14.10 -8.57 1.65
C PHE A 60 14.01 -8.52 0.11
N GLY A 61 13.62 -7.38 -0.46
CA GLY A 61 13.61 -7.14 -1.91
C GLY A 61 12.48 -7.86 -2.65
N ALA A 62 11.36 -8.20 -1.98
CA ALA A 62 10.22 -8.80 -2.64
C ALA A 62 9.59 -7.86 -3.68
N GLY A 63 9.35 -8.38 -4.88
CA GLY A 63 8.72 -7.63 -5.97
C GLY A 63 7.27 -7.24 -5.67
N PRO A 64 6.71 -6.23 -6.34
CA PRO A 64 5.30 -5.82 -6.16
C PRO A 64 4.29 -6.95 -6.38
N LYS A 65 4.50 -7.79 -7.41
CA LYS A 65 3.62 -8.94 -7.71
C LYS A 65 3.63 -9.99 -6.60
N THR A 66 4.82 -10.35 -6.11
CA THR A 66 4.99 -11.28 -4.98
C THR A 66 4.26 -10.76 -3.74
N ARG A 67 4.30 -9.43 -3.51
CA ARG A 67 3.64 -8.82 -2.35
C ARG A 67 2.11 -8.92 -2.38
N VAL A 68 1.51 -8.74 -3.55
CA VAL A 68 0.06 -8.92 -3.72
C VAL A 68 -0.36 -10.37 -3.44
N VAL A 69 0.40 -11.35 -3.94
CA VAL A 69 0.04 -12.76 -3.83
C VAL A 69 0.15 -13.29 -2.40
N TYR A 70 1.26 -13.05 -1.69
CA TYR A 70 1.34 -13.53 -0.31
C TYR A 70 0.38 -12.75 0.60
N GLY A 71 0.12 -11.47 0.30
CA GLY A 71 -0.90 -10.70 1.01
C GLY A 71 -2.23 -11.44 0.98
N ALA A 72 -2.73 -11.77 -0.22
CA ALA A 72 -3.94 -12.56 -0.39
C ALA A 72 -3.89 -13.92 0.34
N ALA A 73 -2.75 -14.64 0.29
CA ALA A 73 -2.58 -15.91 0.99
C ALA A 73 -2.64 -15.75 2.53
N PHE A 74 -2.01 -14.70 3.07
CA PHE A 74 -2.06 -14.38 4.49
C PHE A 74 -3.49 -14.11 4.94
N PHE A 75 -4.27 -13.33 4.17
CA PHE A 75 -5.65 -13.04 4.53
C PHE A 75 -6.54 -14.28 4.55
N GLY A 76 -6.39 -15.17 3.58
CA GLY A 76 -7.12 -16.45 3.58
C GLY A 76 -6.79 -17.30 4.82
N PHE A 77 -5.52 -17.39 5.18
CA PHE A 77 -5.09 -18.17 6.34
C PHE A 77 -5.48 -17.53 7.67
N ALA A 78 -5.31 -16.21 7.80
CA ALA A 78 -5.70 -15.46 8.97
C ALA A 78 -7.22 -15.47 9.19
N LEU A 79 -8.02 -15.56 8.11
CA LEU A 79 -9.48 -15.69 8.22
C LEU A 79 -9.86 -17.03 8.85
N VAL A 80 -9.22 -18.11 8.41
CA VAL A 80 -9.46 -19.45 8.97
C VAL A 80 -9.01 -19.52 10.42
N ILE A 81 -7.82 -18.98 10.74
CA ILE A 81 -7.33 -18.98 12.13
C ILE A 81 -8.19 -18.09 13.03
N GLY A 82 -8.52 -16.88 12.57
CA GLY A 82 -9.37 -15.95 13.32
C GLY A 82 -10.75 -16.53 13.58
N GLY A 83 -11.42 -17.01 12.53
CA GLY A 83 -12.79 -17.51 12.60
C GLY A 83 -12.95 -18.87 13.25
N ALA A 84 -12.02 -19.80 13.04
CA ALA A 84 -12.15 -21.19 13.51
C ALA A 84 -11.38 -21.50 14.81
N LEU A 85 -10.37 -20.70 15.18
CA LEU A 85 -9.53 -21.00 16.35
C LEU A 85 -9.54 -19.87 17.37
N VAL A 86 -9.15 -18.66 16.97
CA VAL A 86 -8.88 -17.56 17.92
C VAL A 86 -10.18 -17.01 18.52
N ASN A 87 -11.18 -16.73 17.68
CA ASN A 87 -12.45 -16.17 18.14
C ASN A 87 -13.25 -17.18 18.99
N PRO A 88 -13.42 -18.45 18.58
CA PRO A 88 -14.06 -19.45 19.45
C PRO A 88 -13.31 -19.63 20.77
N ALA A 89 -11.98 -19.76 20.75
CA ALA A 89 -11.21 -19.91 21.99
C ALA A 89 -11.33 -18.71 22.93
N ALA A 90 -11.53 -17.50 22.39
CA ALA A 90 -11.77 -16.31 23.20
C ALA A 90 -13.19 -16.28 23.79
N ILE A 91 -14.18 -16.84 23.09
CA ILE A 91 -15.54 -17.04 23.63
C ILE A 91 -15.49 -18.07 24.76
N ASP A 92 -14.84 -19.22 24.54
CA ASP A 92 -14.70 -20.27 25.55
C ASP A 92 -14.00 -19.75 26.82
N ALA A 93 -12.95 -18.93 26.68
CA ALA A 93 -12.23 -18.34 27.81
C ALA A 93 -13.07 -17.33 28.62
N LEU A 94 -14.19 -16.86 28.09
CA LEU A 94 -15.09 -15.90 28.75
C LEU A 94 -16.42 -16.52 29.20
N ASP A 95 -16.71 -17.72 28.73
CA ASP A 95 -17.78 -18.55 29.24
C ASP A 95 -17.47 -19.01 30.67
N ASP A 96 -16.19 -19.16 30.99
CA ASP A 96 -15.73 -19.35 32.37
C ASP A 96 -16.00 -18.08 33.20
N THR A 97 -16.75 -18.27 34.28
CA THR A 97 -17.23 -17.18 35.12
C THR A 97 -16.13 -16.74 36.09
N GLU A 98 -15.23 -15.90 35.60
CA GLU A 98 -14.06 -15.46 36.35
C GLU A 98 -14.36 -14.21 37.18
N ALA A 99 -13.99 -14.29 38.47
CA ALA A 99 -13.84 -13.11 39.31
C ALA A 99 -12.50 -12.45 38.97
N ASP A 100 -12.50 -11.15 38.65
CA ASP A 100 -11.24 -10.42 38.49
C ASP A 100 -10.45 -10.51 39.81
N ALA A 101 -9.14 -10.80 39.73
CA ALA A 101 -8.28 -11.02 40.89
C ALA A 101 -8.18 -9.81 41.84
N GLU A 102 -8.62 -8.62 41.39
CA GLU A 102 -8.64 -7.36 42.13
C GLU A 102 -10.06 -6.82 42.39
N GLY A 103 -11.09 -7.51 41.89
CA GLY A 103 -12.48 -7.06 41.88
C GLY A 103 -13.21 -7.15 43.23
N SER A 104 -14.25 -6.31 43.38
CA SER A 104 -15.16 -6.36 44.54
C SER A 104 -16.16 -7.53 44.44
N PHE A 105 -16.29 -8.15 43.26
CA PHE A 105 -17.24 -9.22 42.97
C PHE A 105 -16.53 -10.58 42.90
N GLY A 106 -17.22 -11.64 43.33
CA GLY A 106 -16.77 -13.02 43.10
C GLY A 106 -17.19 -13.55 41.74
N ALA A 107 -17.10 -14.87 41.58
CA ALA A 107 -17.51 -15.54 40.35
C ALA A 107 -18.99 -15.25 40.10
N VAL A 108 -19.31 -14.80 38.89
CA VAL A 108 -20.70 -14.58 38.48
C VAL A 108 -21.34 -15.95 38.25
N SER A 109 -22.62 -16.11 38.53
CA SER A 109 -23.38 -17.30 38.17
C SER A 109 -24.68 -16.89 37.50
N ILE A 110 -24.94 -17.49 36.35
CA ILE A 110 -26.07 -17.18 35.50
C ILE A 110 -27.03 -18.37 35.52
N SER A 111 -28.28 -18.14 35.86
CA SER A 111 -29.35 -19.14 35.78
C SER A 111 -30.49 -18.64 34.90
N TYR A 112 -31.07 -19.54 34.12
CA TYR A 112 -32.15 -19.23 33.19
C TYR A 112 -33.52 -19.55 33.81
N ASP A 113 -34.48 -18.64 33.68
CA ASP A 113 -35.81 -18.78 34.30
C ASP A 113 -36.79 -19.70 33.54
N GLY A 114 -36.33 -20.33 32.46
CA GLY A 114 -37.15 -21.20 31.61
C GLY A 114 -38.01 -20.45 30.56
N THR A 115 -38.11 -19.12 30.66
CA THR A 115 -38.84 -18.24 29.73
C THR A 115 -37.92 -17.37 28.86
N GLY A 116 -36.60 -17.48 29.06
CA GLY A 116 -35.58 -16.69 28.36
C GLY A 116 -35.07 -15.50 29.16
N GLY A 117 -35.54 -15.30 30.40
CA GLY A 117 -34.97 -14.34 31.34
C GLY A 117 -33.73 -14.89 32.03
N LEU A 118 -32.89 -13.97 32.50
CA LEU A 118 -31.61 -14.25 33.13
C LEU A 118 -31.67 -13.83 34.60
N THR A 119 -31.27 -14.73 35.50
CA THR A 119 -30.96 -14.38 36.89
C THR A 119 -29.45 -14.42 37.05
N ILE A 120 -28.87 -13.27 37.39
CA ILE A 120 -27.44 -13.08 37.58
C ILE A 120 -27.17 -13.02 39.07
N THR A 121 -26.23 -13.82 39.54
CA THR A 121 -25.86 -13.93 40.95
C THR A 121 -24.35 -13.77 41.09
N SER A 122 -23.90 -13.11 42.16
CA SER A 122 -22.46 -12.99 42.46
C SER A 122 -22.29 -12.71 43.94
N SER A 123 -21.15 -13.09 44.52
CA SER A 123 -20.75 -12.56 45.82
C SER A 123 -20.21 -11.14 45.67
N TRP A 124 -20.35 -10.33 46.72
CA TRP A 124 -19.82 -8.98 46.80
C TRP A 124 -19.05 -8.81 48.12
N SER A 125 -17.82 -8.36 48.01
CA SER A 125 -16.96 -8.03 49.15
C SER A 125 -17.05 -6.54 49.44
N THR A 126 -17.52 -6.21 50.64
CA THR A 126 -17.60 -4.83 51.15
C THR A 126 -16.37 -4.43 51.97
N ASP A 127 -15.29 -5.23 51.95
CA ASP A 127 -14.13 -5.09 52.85
C ASP A 127 -13.16 -3.94 52.49
N LYS A 128 -13.42 -3.22 51.41
CA LYS A 128 -12.79 -1.92 51.09
C LYS A 128 -13.91 -0.88 51.15
N ASP A 129 -13.65 0.33 51.65
CA ASP A 129 -14.48 1.57 51.83
C ASP A 129 -15.79 1.83 51.00
N HIS A 130 -16.56 0.80 50.67
CA HIS A 130 -17.56 0.76 49.60
C HIS A 130 -18.99 0.59 50.14
N SER A 131 -19.20 0.74 51.46
CA SER A 131 -20.51 0.52 52.09
C SER A 131 -21.63 1.46 51.63
N ALA A 132 -21.27 2.59 50.97
CA ALA A 132 -22.22 3.54 50.39
C ALA A 132 -22.45 3.32 48.88
N ASN A 133 -21.69 2.42 48.26
CA ASN A 133 -21.71 2.19 46.82
C ASN A 133 -22.79 1.17 46.47
N LYS A 134 -23.22 1.21 45.20
CA LYS A 134 -24.26 0.34 44.67
C LYS A 134 -23.70 -0.59 43.60
N ALA A 135 -24.13 -1.84 43.63
CA ALA A 135 -23.78 -2.81 42.62
C ALA A 135 -24.82 -2.87 41.49
N TYR A 136 -24.35 -2.84 40.26
CA TYR A 136 -25.17 -2.96 39.07
C TYR A 136 -24.60 -4.02 38.12
N ALA A 137 -25.50 -4.74 37.46
CA ALA A 137 -25.16 -5.57 36.31
C ALA A 137 -25.41 -4.77 35.03
N VAL A 138 -24.37 -4.54 34.25
CA VAL A 138 -24.43 -4.01 32.90
C VAL A 138 -24.57 -5.19 31.96
N VAL A 139 -25.64 -5.22 31.15
CA VAL A 139 -25.92 -6.33 30.24
C VAL A 139 -26.04 -5.78 28.83
N ASP A 140 -25.13 -6.18 27.95
CA ASP A 140 -25.13 -5.71 26.56
C ASP A 140 -24.93 -6.84 25.55
N GLY A 141 -25.55 -6.69 24.38
CA GLY A 141 -25.42 -7.64 23.30
C GLY A 141 -24.05 -7.55 22.64
N MET A 142 -23.49 -8.69 22.26
CA MET A 142 -22.28 -8.74 21.44
C MET A 142 -22.63 -8.50 19.96
N SER A 143 -21.98 -7.50 19.37
CA SER A 143 -22.11 -7.22 17.94
C SER A 143 -21.15 -8.08 17.10
N ARG A 144 -19.92 -8.30 17.58
CA ARG A 144 -18.87 -9.07 16.89
C ARG A 144 -17.70 -9.38 17.81
N ILE A 145 -16.90 -10.38 17.42
CA ILE A 145 -15.61 -10.68 18.04
C ILE A 145 -14.48 -10.66 16.99
N VAL A 146 -13.43 -9.87 17.24
CA VAL A 146 -12.35 -9.66 16.28
C VAL A 146 -11.02 -10.05 16.89
N PHE A 147 -10.53 -11.24 16.54
CA PHE A 147 -9.27 -11.83 17.03
C PHE A 147 -9.13 -11.67 18.55
N GLY A 148 -10.13 -12.16 19.28
CA GLY A 148 -10.20 -12.11 20.75
C GLY A 148 -10.72 -10.80 21.35
N GLY A 149 -10.88 -9.73 20.56
CA GLY A 149 -11.51 -8.50 21.02
C GLY A 149 -13.03 -8.53 20.90
N ILE A 150 -13.74 -8.33 22.02
CA ILE A 150 -15.20 -8.22 22.05
C ILE A 150 -15.64 -6.82 21.66
N TYR A 151 -16.65 -6.74 20.80
CA TYR A 151 -17.34 -5.50 20.48
C TYR A 151 -18.81 -5.63 20.86
N LEU A 152 -19.26 -4.74 21.72
CA LEU A 152 -20.64 -4.66 22.20
C LEU A 152 -21.50 -3.81 21.25
N ASP A 153 -22.82 -3.99 21.30
CA ASP A 153 -23.80 -3.21 20.54
C ASP A 153 -23.83 -1.74 20.99
N SER A 154 -23.62 -1.51 22.29
CA SER A 154 -23.49 -0.19 22.87
C SER A 154 -22.15 -0.04 23.61
N THR A 155 -21.78 1.19 23.94
CA THR A 155 -20.66 1.40 24.87
C THR A 155 -21.12 1.03 26.27
N LEU A 156 -20.26 0.44 27.11
CA LEU A 156 -20.59 0.07 28.51
C LEU A 156 -21.36 1.16 29.29
N ASN A 157 -21.01 2.43 29.10
CA ASN A 157 -21.65 3.57 29.77
C ASN A 157 -23.09 3.88 29.29
N LYS A 158 -23.55 3.23 28.22
CA LYS A 158 -24.88 3.42 27.60
C LYS A 158 -25.69 2.12 27.55
N ALA A 159 -25.09 1.03 28.00
CA ALA A 159 -25.75 -0.27 28.05
C ALA A 159 -26.84 -0.27 29.15
N PRO A 160 -27.88 -1.11 29.00
CA PRO A 160 -28.86 -1.35 30.05
C PRO A 160 -28.19 -1.77 31.37
N VAL A 161 -28.61 -1.13 32.45
CA VAL A 161 -28.12 -1.40 33.81
C VAL A 161 -29.24 -1.92 34.69
N TYR A 162 -28.94 -2.96 35.46
CA TYR A 162 -29.87 -3.61 36.38
C TYR A 162 -29.29 -3.56 37.78
N GLU A 163 -30.04 -2.94 38.71
CA GLU A 163 -29.61 -2.86 40.12
C GLU A 163 -29.59 -4.25 40.73
N MET A 164 -28.46 -4.60 41.37
CA MET A 164 -28.35 -5.85 42.09
C MET A 164 -28.86 -5.69 43.51
N THR A 165 -29.66 -6.66 43.96
CA THR A 165 -30.23 -6.67 45.31
C THR A 165 -29.51 -7.72 46.16
N GLY A 166 -29.15 -7.36 47.38
CA GLY A 166 -28.46 -8.24 48.32
C GLY A 166 -27.39 -7.48 49.09
N THR A 167 -26.76 -8.14 50.07
CA THR A 167 -25.71 -7.52 50.90
C THR A 167 -24.36 -8.21 50.71
N THR A 168 -24.36 -9.54 50.66
CA THR A 168 -23.16 -10.38 50.45
C THR A 168 -23.32 -11.31 49.25
N ALA A 169 -24.53 -11.82 49.03
CA ALA A 169 -24.93 -12.48 47.79
C ALA A 169 -25.86 -11.54 47.03
N LEU A 170 -25.38 -11.01 45.93
CA LEU A 170 -26.12 -10.12 45.05
C LEU A 170 -26.87 -10.92 44.00
N THR A 171 -28.08 -10.49 43.69
CA THR A 171 -28.92 -11.07 42.64
C THR A 171 -29.59 -9.97 41.83
N CYS A 172 -29.64 -10.11 40.52
CA CYS A 172 -30.54 -9.32 39.67
C CYS A 172 -31.26 -10.22 38.66
N ASN A 173 -32.46 -9.80 38.27
CA ASN A 173 -33.27 -10.48 37.26
C ASN A 173 -33.40 -9.58 36.05
N VAL A 174 -33.00 -10.08 34.89
CA VAL A 174 -33.20 -9.44 33.59
C VAL A 174 -34.38 -10.12 32.91
N PRO A 175 -35.47 -9.39 32.65
CA PRO A 175 -36.66 -9.98 32.06
C PRO A 175 -36.41 -10.39 30.60
N ALA A 176 -37.04 -11.48 30.17
CA ALA A 176 -36.93 -11.99 28.80
C ALA A 176 -37.27 -10.97 27.71
N GLY A 177 -38.14 -10.00 27.99
CA GLY A 177 -38.54 -8.96 27.04
C GLY A 177 -37.43 -7.95 26.70
N ASP A 178 -36.39 -7.85 27.52
CA ASP A 178 -35.24 -6.97 27.29
C ASP A 178 -34.12 -7.71 26.51
N LEU A 179 -34.28 -9.02 26.31
CA LEU A 179 -33.25 -9.91 25.78
C LEU A 179 -33.65 -10.44 24.40
N ASP A 180 -32.70 -10.40 23.49
CA ASP A 180 -32.80 -10.94 22.14
C ASP A 180 -32.12 -12.31 22.11
N MET A 181 -32.91 -13.37 21.97
CA MET A 181 -32.44 -14.75 21.97
C MET A 181 -31.52 -15.07 20.78
N ASP A 182 -31.50 -14.23 19.75
CA ASP A 182 -30.59 -14.34 18.60
C ASP A 182 -29.20 -13.74 18.87
N LYS A 183 -28.97 -13.17 20.06
CA LYS A 183 -27.70 -12.54 20.44
C LYS A 183 -27.05 -13.20 21.63
N ILE A 184 -25.73 -13.07 21.70
CA ILE A 184 -24.94 -13.44 22.87
C ILE A 184 -24.80 -12.18 23.73
N TYR A 185 -24.96 -12.31 25.04
CA TYR A 185 -24.86 -11.18 25.96
C TYR A 185 -23.56 -11.22 26.75
N TYR A 186 -22.91 -10.07 26.86
CA TYR A 186 -21.77 -9.83 27.71
C TYR A 186 -22.25 -9.09 28.96
N ILE A 187 -21.98 -9.68 30.12
CA ILE A 187 -22.38 -9.14 31.42
C ILE A 187 -21.15 -8.58 32.10
N VAL A 188 -21.25 -7.36 32.62
CA VAL A 188 -20.24 -6.76 33.47
C VAL A 188 -20.90 -6.29 34.76
N LEU A 189 -20.49 -6.88 35.87
CA LEU A 189 -20.79 -6.39 37.20
C LEU A 189 -19.86 -5.23 37.51
N VAL A 190 -20.45 -4.10 37.89
CA VAL A 190 -19.72 -2.87 38.19
C VAL A 190 -20.28 -2.23 39.45
N GLU A 191 -19.40 -1.49 40.10
CA GLU A 191 -19.74 -0.70 41.26
C GLU A 191 -19.98 0.75 40.82
N TYR A 192 -20.99 1.39 41.41
CA TYR A 192 -21.24 2.81 41.23
C TYR A 192 -20.94 3.55 42.53
N HIS A 193 -20.12 4.59 42.45
CA HIS A 193 -19.82 5.50 43.55
C HIS A 193 -20.41 6.88 43.27
N GLN A 194 -20.72 7.65 44.32
CA GLN A 194 -21.13 9.04 44.15
C GLN A 194 -19.89 9.95 44.03
N ASN A 195 -19.87 10.81 43.01
CA ASN A 195 -18.88 11.86 42.89
C ASN A 195 -19.18 13.02 43.86
N GLU A 196 -18.27 13.99 43.95
CA GLU A 196 -18.43 15.20 44.79
C GLU A 196 -19.66 16.05 44.43
N SER A 197 -20.21 15.88 43.22
CA SER A 197 -21.42 16.56 42.74
C SER A 197 -22.72 15.79 43.05
N GLY A 198 -22.61 14.60 43.64
CA GLY A 198 -23.74 13.71 43.96
C GLY A 198 -24.20 12.82 42.80
N ASP A 199 -23.51 12.84 41.65
CA ASP A 199 -23.82 11.96 40.53
C ASP A 199 -23.18 10.58 40.73
N TRP A 200 -23.90 9.54 40.34
CA TRP A 200 -23.40 8.18 40.35
C TRP A 200 -22.48 7.95 39.14
N VAL A 201 -21.23 7.59 39.39
CA VAL A 201 -20.21 7.30 38.39
C VAL A 201 -19.84 5.82 38.47
N GLN A 202 -19.74 5.18 37.30
CA GLN A 202 -19.34 3.79 37.16
C GLN A 202 -17.84 3.64 37.46
N ASP A 203 -17.50 2.73 38.35
CA ASP A 203 -16.14 2.25 38.57
C ASP A 203 -15.89 1.02 37.67
N LEU A 204 -14.92 1.14 36.78
CA LEU A 204 -14.54 0.09 35.82
C LEU A 204 -13.31 -0.70 36.27
N ASP A 205 -12.67 -0.29 37.36
CA ASP A 205 -11.45 -0.91 37.89
C ASP A 205 -11.77 -2.10 38.82
N THR A 206 -13.00 -2.21 39.33
CA THR A 206 -13.47 -3.26 40.26
C THR A 206 -14.51 -4.20 39.65
N LYS A 207 -14.48 -4.39 38.33
CA LYS A 207 -15.51 -5.15 37.61
C LYS A 207 -15.35 -6.67 37.71
N SER A 208 -16.39 -7.42 37.40
CA SER A 208 -16.30 -8.84 37.04
C SER A 208 -17.20 -9.11 35.86
N ASN A 209 -16.79 -10.01 34.98
CA ASN A 209 -17.42 -10.20 33.69
C ASN A 209 -17.84 -11.66 33.51
N ALA A 210 -18.89 -11.85 32.71
CA ALA A 210 -19.38 -13.16 32.34
C ALA A 210 -20.00 -13.10 30.95
N LEU A 211 -19.96 -14.23 30.24
CA LEU A 211 -20.62 -14.40 28.96
C LEU A 211 -21.84 -15.32 29.11
N CYS A 212 -22.97 -14.94 28.52
CA CYS A 212 -24.16 -15.80 28.46
C CYS A 212 -24.11 -16.67 27.20
N THR A 213 -23.67 -17.93 27.31
CA THR A 213 -23.75 -18.91 26.23
C THR A 213 -24.64 -20.12 26.59
N GLY A 214 -25.09 -20.89 25.58
CA GLY A 214 -25.35 -22.33 25.77
C GLY A 214 -26.76 -22.85 26.14
N ALA A 215 -27.84 -22.06 26.25
CA ALA A 215 -29.18 -22.65 26.55
C ALA A 215 -30.36 -22.05 25.77
N TYR A 216 -30.45 -20.72 25.71
CA TYR A 216 -31.56 -19.99 25.06
C TYR A 216 -31.09 -18.97 24.03
N PHE A 217 -29.80 -18.63 24.08
CA PHE A 217 -29.16 -17.66 23.20
C PHE A 217 -28.50 -18.43 22.05
N THR A 218 -29.24 -18.57 20.95
CA THR A 218 -28.80 -19.30 19.74
C THR A 218 -28.04 -18.44 18.76
N GLY A 219 -27.67 -17.22 19.15
CA GLY A 219 -26.79 -16.35 18.38
C GLY A 219 -25.55 -17.12 17.98
N SER A 220 -25.43 -17.44 16.70
CA SER A 220 -24.42 -18.40 16.27
C SER A 220 -23.02 -17.82 16.52
N GLU A 221 -22.36 -18.33 17.56
CA GLU A 221 -20.99 -18.02 17.94
C GLU A 221 -20.07 -18.10 16.72
N SER A 222 -20.31 -19.12 15.88
CA SER A 222 -19.60 -19.33 14.63
C SER A 222 -19.78 -18.16 13.65
N THR A 223 -20.99 -17.65 13.43
CA THR A 223 -21.22 -16.53 12.50
C THR A 223 -20.62 -15.25 13.02
N MET A 224 -20.70 -14.98 14.33
CA MET A 224 -20.04 -13.82 14.94
C MET A 224 -18.51 -13.92 14.84
N ALA A 225 -17.95 -15.13 15.04
CA ALA A 225 -16.53 -15.40 14.92
C ALA A 225 -16.02 -15.17 13.49
N TRP A 226 -16.69 -15.74 12.48
CA TRP A 226 -16.30 -15.56 11.07
C TRP A 226 -16.52 -14.13 10.58
N TYR A 227 -17.64 -13.51 10.96
CA TYR A 227 -17.95 -12.13 10.58
C TYR A 227 -16.94 -11.16 11.18
N GLY A 228 -16.64 -11.27 12.47
CA GLY A 228 -15.68 -10.38 13.12
C GLY A 228 -14.24 -10.59 12.64
N ALA A 229 -13.82 -11.83 12.37
CA ALA A 229 -12.54 -12.11 11.72
C ALA A 229 -12.47 -11.48 10.32
N ALA A 230 -13.52 -11.63 9.51
CA ALA A 230 -13.60 -11.01 8.18
C ALA A 230 -13.57 -9.48 8.25
N TYR A 231 -14.26 -8.89 9.24
CA TYR A 231 -14.29 -7.45 9.46
C TYR A 231 -12.89 -6.89 9.76
N GLY A 232 -12.19 -7.45 10.76
CA GLY A 232 -10.84 -7.01 11.11
C GLY A 232 -9.86 -7.17 9.95
N LEU A 233 -9.94 -8.30 9.25
CA LEU A 233 -9.10 -8.55 8.07
C LEU A 233 -9.42 -7.62 6.91
N ALA A 234 -10.68 -7.24 6.68
CA ALA A 234 -11.03 -6.31 5.63
C ALA A 234 -10.34 -4.95 5.82
N TYR A 235 -10.23 -4.47 7.06
CA TYR A 235 -9.46 -3.25 7.36
C TYR A 235 -7.96 -3.44 7.14
N THR A 236 -7.38 -4.53 7.63
CA THR A 236 -5.96 -4.84 7.40
C THR A 236 -5.66 -4.96 5.90
N MET A 237 -6.55 -5.59 5.12
CA MET A 237 -6.48 -5.69 3.66
C MET A 237 -6.51 -4.32 3.01
N ALA A 238 -7.49 -3.49 3.37
CA ALA A 238 -7.65 -2.16 2.81
C ALA A 238 -6.37 -1.34 2.99
N ILE A 239 -5.80 -1.34 4.20
CA ILE A 239 -4.56 -0.62 4.50
C ILE A 239 -3.37 -1.22 3.74
N PHE A 240 -3.21 -2.55 3.78
CA PHE A 240 -2.10 -3.22 3.10
C PHE A 240 -2.10 -2.94 1.59
N TYR A 241 -3.25 -3.11 0.92
CA TYR A 241 -3.37 -2.85 -0.51
C TYR A 241 -3.28 -1.37 -0.84
N PHE A 242 -3.76 -0.49 0.04
CA PHE A 242 -3.52 0.94 -0.08
C PHE A 242 -2.02 1.26 -0.08
N LEU A 243 -1.21 0.68 0.81
CA LEU A 243 0.25 0.87 0.84
C LEU A 243 0.92 0.37 -0.44
N VAL A 244 0.48 -0.79 -0.96
CA VAL A 244 0.96 -1.33 -2.24
C VAL A 244 0.62 -0.38 -3.39
N LEU A 245 -0.62 0.09 -3.47
CA LEU A 245 -1.10 1.01 -4.50
C LEU A 245 -0.40 2.38 -4.41
N ALA A 246 -0.27 2.95 -3.21
CA ALA A 246 0.42 4.21 -2.98
C ALA A 246 1.90 4.12 -3.40
N THR A 247 2.59 3.03 -3.06
CA THR A 247 3.97 2.78 -3.47
C THR A 247 4.10 2.63 -4.99
N TRP A 248 3.15 1.93 -5.61
CA TRP A 248 3.09 1.81 -7.06
C TRP A 248 2.88 3.17 -7.73
N PHE A 249 1.93 3.97 -7.24
CA PHE A 249 1.61 5.29 -7.76
C PHE A 249 2.80 6.26 -7.63
N MET A 250 3.47 6.28 -6.47
CA MET A 250 4.68 7.08 -6.26
C MET A 250 5.79 6.69 -7.24
N ARG A 251 6.06 5.39 -7.40
CA ARG A 251 7.06 4.92 -8.38
C ARG A 251 6.68 5.26 -9.81
N HIS A 252 5.41 5.10 -10.18
CA HIS A 252 4.93 5.42 -11.52
C HIS A 252 5.08 6.91 -11.83
N ARG A 253 4.69 7.78 -10.89
CA ARG A 253 4.90 9.24 -11.02
C ARG A 253 6.38 9.59 -11.16
N LEU A 254 7.25 9.02 -10.32
CA LEU A 254 8.70 9.25 -10.41
C LEU A 254 9.27 8.83 -11.77
N LEU A 255 8.89 7.66 -12.27
CA LEU A 255 9.36 7.17 -13.58
C LEU A 255 8.85 8.04 -14.73
N LYS A 256 7.58 8.49 -14.69
CA LYS A 256 7.02 9.36 -15.71
C LYS A 256 7.68 10.74 -15.71
N THR A 257 7.86 11.34 -14.53
CA THR A 257 8.55 12.62 -14.38
C THR A 257 10.00 12.51 -14.86
N ARG A 258 10.69 11.40 -14.51
CA ARG A 258 12.05 11.14 -14.97
C ARG A 258 12.15 11.03 -16.49
N LYS A 259 11.29 10.24 -17.13
CA LYS A 259 11.25 10.13 -18.60
C LYS A 259 11.05 11.50 -19.26
N LYS A 260 10.21 12.37 -18.69
CA LYS A 260 10.03 13.75 -19.16
C LYS A 260 11.32 14.58 -19.01
N MET A 261 12.03 14.46 -17.88
CA MET A 261 13.31 15.16 -17.69
C MET A 261 14.42 14.63 -18.60
N GLU A 262 14.43 13.33 -18.90
CA GLU A 262 15.36 12.71 -19.88
C GLU A 262 15.06 13.21 -21.30
N ALA A 263 13.80 13.31 -21.71
CA ALA A 263 13.41 13.85 -23.01
C ALA A 263 13.72 15.35 -23.15
N GLN A 264 13.68 16.11 -22.06
CA GLN A 264 14.01 17.53 -22.03
C GLN A 264 15.51 17.80 -21.91
N GLY A 265 16.36 16.77 -21.89
CA GLY A 265 17.82 16.91 -21.71
C GLY A 265 18.24 17.39 -20.32
N ARG A 266 17.31 17.51 -19.37
CA ARG A 266 17.57 17.95 -17.98
C ARG A 266 18.16 16.83 -17.12
N LEU A 267 17.94 15.57 -17.51
CA LEU A 267 18.49 14.40 -16.83
C LEU A 267 19.14 13.46 -17.85
N TYR A 268 20.27 12.85 -17.50
CA TYR A 268 20.87 11.82 -18.34
C TYR A 268 20.07 10.52 -18.29
N PRO A 269 20.07 9.72 -19.38
CA PRO A 269 19.44 8.41 -19.42
C PRO A 269 19.94 7.49 -18.30
N GLN A 270 19.10 6.57 -17.84
CA GLN A 270 19.48 5.63 -16.78
C GLN A 270 20.75 4.85 -17.14
N GLY A 271 21.74 4.85 -16.23
CA GLY A 271 23.05 4.23 -16.43
C GLY A 271 24.11 5.17 -17.00
N TYR A 272 23.73 6.34 -17.51
CA TYR A 272 24.67 7.37 -17.96
C TYR A 272 24.90 8.42 -16.86
N GLY A 273 26.16 8.85 -16.68
CA GLY A 273 26.55 9.81 -15.64
C GLY A 273 27.22 9.20 -14.41
N ARG A 274 27.24 7.87 -14.26
CA ARG A 274 28.12 7.17 -13.31
C ARG A 274 28.77 5.94 -13.95
N CYS A 275 30.05 5.73 -13.69
CA CYS A 275 30.75 4.55 -14.19
C CYS A 275 30.20 3.28 -13.52
N THR A 276 29.90 2.25 -14.29
CA THR A 276 29.40 0.96 -13.80
C THR A 276 30.43 0.17 -13.00
N PHE A 277 31.72 0.40 -13.24
CA PHE A 277 32.82 -0.30 -12.57
C PHE A 277 33.26 0.38 -11.27
N CYS A 278 33.41 1.70 -11.26
CA CYS A 278 33.96 2.42 -10.10
C CYS A 278 33.00 3.44 -9.45
N GLY A 279 31.80 3.64 -10.02
CA GLY A 279 30.76 4.51 -9.47
C GLY A 279 31.04 6.03 -9.56
N SER A 280 32.17 6.45 -10.14
CA SER A 280 32.51 7.86 -10.30
C SER A 280 31.54 8.57 -11.23
N ILE A 281 31.29 9.86 -11.00
CA ILE A 281 30.50 10.68 -11.92
C ILE A 281 31.25 10.81 -13.25
N VAL A 282 30.51 10.68 -14.35
CA VAL A 282 31.02 10.71 -15.72
C VAL A 282 30.54 12.00 -16.37
N LEU A 283 31.45 12.76 -16.99
CA LEU A 283 31.09 14.00 -17.66
C LEU A 283 30.51 13.74 -19.05
N PRO A 284 29.64 14.63 -19.57
CA PRO A 284 29.11 14.51 -20.92
C PRO A 284 30.23 14.54 -21.95
N GLY A 285 30.25 13.58 -22.87
CA GLY A 285 31.29 13.53 -23.89
C GLY A 285 32.54 12.74 -23.50
N GLU A 286 32.59 12.14 -22.31
CA GLU A 286 33.62 11.15 -21.98
C GLU A 286 33.27 9.77 -22.60
N VAL A 287 34.28 9.09 -23.11
CA VAL A 287 34.19 7.74 -23.69
C VAL A 287 34.76 6.69 -22.73
N GLU A 288 35.68 7.11 -21.88
CA GLU A 288 36.34 6.30 -20.87
C GLU A 288 36.26 7.00 -19.52
N CYS A 289 36.13 6.22 -18.45
CA CYS A 289 36.11 6.75 -17.10
C CYS A 289 37.49 7.27 -16.69
N ARG A 290 37.59 8.56 -16.32
CA ARG A 290 38.85 9.16 -15.81
C ARG A 290 39.49 8.43 -14.63
N LYS A 291 38.69 7.76 -13.79
CA LYS A 291 39.17 7.12 -12.55
C LYS A 291 39.61 5.67 -12.74
N CYS A 292 38.93 4.91 -13.61
CA CYS A 292 39.20 3.47 -13.74
C CYS A 292 39.48 3.01 -15.17
N GLY A 293 39.46 3.91 -16.16
CA GLY A 293 39.72 3.59 -17.57
C GLY A 293 38.63 2.74 -18.25
N ALA A 294 37.57 2.34 -17.54
CA ALA A 294 36.53 1.54 -18.14
C ALA A 294 35.78 2.31 -19.23
N TYR A 295 35.55 1.65 -20.37
CA TYR A 295 34.74 2.17 -21.47
C TYR A 295 33.29 2.36 -21.02
N ILE A 296 32.71 3.49 -21.40
CA ILE A 296 31.36 3.89 -21.01
C ILE A 296 30.48 3.79 -22.23
N ASP A 297 29.55 2.83 -22.24
CA ASP A 297 28.63 2.68 -23.35
C ASP A 297 27.65 3.86 -23.38
N ARG A 298 27.73 4.66 -24.46
CA ARG A 298 26.81 5.77 -24.67
C ARG A 298 25.47 5.24 -25.14
N PRO A 299 24.35 5.74 -24.59
CA PRO A 299 23.05 5.49 -25.16
C PRO A 299 23.04 5.97 -26.61
N GLU A 300 22.38 5.22 -27.50
CA GLU A 300 22.34 5.52 -28.94
C GLU A 300 21.84 6.94 -29.24
N SER A 301 20.96 7.48 -28.39
CA SER A 301 20.48 8.86 -28.48
C SER A 301 21.56 9.94 -28.39
N MET A 302 22.74 9.61 -27.85
CA MET A 302 23.90 10.52 -27.78
C MET A 302 25.05 10.12 -28.70
N LYS A 303 24.98 8.97 -29.37
CA LYS A 303 25.96 8.64 -30.41
C LYS A 303 25.64 9.53 -31.62
N LYS A 304 26.64 10.26 -32.12
CA LYS A 304 26.50 11.07 -33.35
C LYS A 304 26.02 10.12 -34.45
N GLN A 305 24.82 10.33 -34.99
CA GLN A 305 24.31 9.50 -36.07
C GLN A 305 25.30 9.61 -37.23
N LYS A 306 25.87 8.47 -37.64
CA LYS A 306 26.64 8.41 -38.87
C LYS A 306 25.62 8.50 -39.99
N HIS A 307 25.56 9.65 -40.67
CA HIS A 307 24.80 9.76 -41.91
C HIS A 307 25.31 8.70 -42.88
N ASP A 308 24.37 8.02 -43.56
CA ASP A 308 24.68 6.99 -44.54
C ASP A 308 25.69 7.53 -45.55
N MET A 309 26.81 6.84 -45.69
CA MET A 309 27.82 7.17 -46.68
C MET A 309 27.44 6.46 -47.98
N PHE A 310 27.41 7.19 -49.08
CA PHE A 310 27.19 6.62 -50.41
C PHE A 310 28.45 6.76 -51.25
N GLN A 311 28.63 5.88 -52.23
CA GLN A 311 29.76 5.99 -53.16
C GLN A 311 29.40 6.96 -54.28
N CYS A 312 30.26 7.94 -54.50
CA CYS A 312 30.17 8.83 -55.65
C CYS A 312 30.23 8.00 -56.94
N THR A 313 29.17 8.04 -57.73
CA THR A 313 29.06 7.32 -59.01
C THR A 313 30.13 7.74 -60.03
N ASN A 314 30.71 8.93 -59.88
CA ASN A 314 31.70 9.47 -60.82
C ASN A 314 33.15 9.02 -60.49
N CYS A 315 33.54 8.96 -59.21
CA CYS A 315 34.94 8.65 -58.84
C CYS A 315 35.11 7.51 -57.82
N GLY A 316 34.01 6.87 -57.40
CA GLY A 316 34.03 5.78 -56.42
C GLY A 316 34.43 6.20 -55.01
N ALA A 317 34.53 7.50 -54.71
CA ALA A 317 34.82 7.97 -53.35
C ALA A 317 33.62 7.77 -52.43
N GLU A 318 33.87 7.40 -51.17
CA GLU A 318 32.83 7.44 -50.14
C GLU A 318 32.53 8.88 -49.75
N VAL A 319 31.26 9.26 -49.88
CA VAL A 319 30.74 10.60 -49.67
C VAL A 319 29.63 10.54 -48.61
N PRO A 320 29.61 11.45 -47.62
CA PRO A 320 28.53 11.48 -46.64
C PRO A 320 27.20 11.87 -47.30
N GLY A 321 26.10 11.24 -46.88
CA GLY A 321 24.74 11.39 -47.41
C GLY A 321 24.21 12.82 -47.65
N ASN A 322 24.79 13.80 -46.96
CA ASN A 322 24.37 15.21 -47.03
C ASN A 322 25.36 16.10 -47.80
N ALA A 323 26.28 15.54 -48.61
CA ALA A 323 27.22 16.35 -49.36
C ALA A 323 26.67 16.67 -50.77
N ASP A 324 26.57 17.96 -51.08
CA ASP A 324 26.13 18.45 -52.41
C ASP A 324 27.20 18.28 -53.49
N VAL A 325 28.46 18.16 -53.06
CA VAL A 325 29.63 18.02 -53.93
C VAL A 325 30.56 16.93 -53.42
N CYS A 326 31.02 16.06 -54.31
CA CYS A 326 32.01 15.06 -53.97
C CYS A 326 33.34 15.74 -53.59
N PRO A 327 33.88 15.52 -52.38
CA PRO A 327 35.13 16.15 -51.95
C PRO A 327 36.37 15.63 -52.71
N LYS A 328 36.26 14.51 -53.43
CA LYS A 328 37.38 13.91 -54.17
C LYS A 328 37.42 14.30 -55.64
N CYS A 329 36.28 14.37 -56.33
CA CYS A 329 36.24 14.66 -57.77
C CYS A 329 35.48 15.94 -58.13
N GLY A 330 34.84 16.61 -57.18
CA GLY A 330 34.07 17.83 -57.43
C GLY A 330 32.75 17.61 -58.17
N ALA A 331 32.32 16.36 -58.39
CA ALA A 331 31.02 16.07 -58.99
C ALA A 331 29.90 16.58 -58.06
N LYS A 332 29.03 17.44 -58.60
CA LYS A 332 27.79 17.86 -57.94
C LYS A 332 26.77 16.73 -58.02
N PHE A 333 26.04 16.50 -56.94
CA PHE A 333 24.97 15.52 -56.94
C PHE A 333 23.66 16.24 -57.25
N ASP A 334 23.11 16.01 -58.45
CA ASP A 334 21.93 16.71 -58.98
C ASP A 334 20.63 16.21 -58.31
N GLY A 335 20.43 16.61 -57.05
CA GLY A 335 19.29 16.14 -56.27
C GLY A 335 18.83 17.06 -55.15
N VAL A 336 19.13 18.36 -55.20
CA VAL A 336 18.56 19.33 -54.26
C VAL A 336 18.16 20.58 -55.04
N GLU A 337 16.85 20.85 -55.09
CA GLU A 337 16.29 22.11 -55.56
C GLU A 337 16.97 23.26 -54.79
N ASN A 338 17.45 24.30 -55.49
CA ASN A 338 18.10 25.43 -54.83
C ASN A 338 17.05 26.28 -54.10
N GLU A 339 16.73 25.90 -52.87
CA GLU A 339 15.87 26.67 -51.98
C GLU A 339 16.69 27.79 -51.33
N VAL A 340 16.34 29.05 -51.62
CA VAL A 340 16.91 30.20 -50.89
C VAL A 340 15.83 30.83 -50.05
N GLN A 341 15.95 30.67 -48.73
CA GLN A 341 15.07 31.34 -47.76
C GLN A 341 15.47 32.81 -47.62
N HIS A 342 14.52 33.70 -47.91
CA HIS A 342 14.65 35.13 -47.62
C HIS A 342 14.42 35.39 -46.13
N ILE A 343 15.00 36.48 -45.61
CA ILE A 343 14.83 36.91 -44.22
C ILE A 343 13.35 37.22 -43.89
N ASP A 344 12.57 37.57 -44.91
CA ASP A 344 11.12 37.82 -44.81
C ASP A 344 10.26 36.53 -44.85
N GLY A 345 10.89 35.35 -44.89
CA GLY A 345 10.21 34.05 -44.83
C GLY A 345 9.65 33.54 -46.16
N THR A 346 9.90 34.23 -47.28
CA THR A 346 9.60 33.74 -48.63
C THR A 346 10.70 32.79 -49.11
N VAL A 347 10.32 31.77 -49.89
CA VAL A 347 11.25 30.77 -50.44
C VAL A 347 11.13 30.80 -51.95
N ASP A 348 12.22 31.19 -52.62
CA ASP A 348 12.32 31.09 -54.07
C ASP A 348 13.03 29.79 -54.43
N VAL A 349 12.38 28.98 -55.26
CA VAL A 349 12.88 27.68 -55.73
C VAL A 349 13.00 27.75 -57.26
N SER A 350 14.20 27.56 -57.80
CA SER A 350 14.38 27.34 -59.25
C SER A 350 15.61 26.50 -59.57
N ASP A 351 15.51 25.72 -60.64
CA ASP A 351 16.60 24.88 -61.15
C ASP A 351 17.75 25.69 -61.80
N GLU A 352 17.45 26.93 -62.21
CA GLU A 352 18.42 27.83 -62.84
C GLU A 352 18.87 28.92 -61.86
N SER A 353 20.17 29.28 -61.88
CA SER A 353 20.74 30.34 -61.05
C SER A 353 21.36 31.45 -61.91
N VAL A 354 21.16 32.71 -61.51
CA VAL A 354 21.73 33.92 -62.13
C VAL A 354 22.68 34.61 -61.14
N GLU A 355 23.74 35.24 -61.65
CA GLU A 355 24.61 36.09 -60.82
C GLU A 355 24.02 37.50 -60.67
N CYS A 356 23.90 37.97 -59.43
CA CYS A 356 23.46 39.33 -59.14
C CYS A 356 24.47 40.35 -59.70
N PRO A 357 24.09 41.23 -60.64
CA PRO A 357 25.00 42.17 -61.29
C PRO A 357 25.56 43.24 -60.34
N PHE A 358 24.98 43.38 -59.14
CA PHE A 358 25.37 44.41 -58.17
C PHE A 358 26.33 43.92 -57.08
N CYS A 359 26.27 42.65 -56.71
CA CYS A 359 27.09 42.11 -55.62
C CYS A 359 27.77 40.77 -55.93
N GLY A 360 27.56 40.22 -57.13
CA GLY A 360 28.14 38.96 -57.59
C GLY A 360 27.63 37.73 -56.84
N ALA A 361 26.56 37.84 -56.06
CA ALA A 361 25.96 36.69 -55.40
C ALA A 361 25.18 35.84 -56.41
N VAL A 362 25.40 34.52 -56.42
CA VAL A 362 24.59 33.56 -57.17
C VAL A 362 23.23 33.46 -56.49
N VAL A 363 22.16 33.71 -57.25
CA VAL A 363 20.77 33.75 -56.78
C VAL A 363 19.88 32.93 -57.72
N PRO A 364 18.73 32.40 -57.25
CA PRO A 364 17.78 31.72 -58.12
C PRO A 364 17.33 32.63 -59.27
N ALA A 365 17.16 32.08 -60.47
CA ALA A 365 16.82 32.87 -61.67
C ALA A 365 15.41 33.51 -61.58
N ASN A 366 14.56 33.02 -60.69
CA ASN A 366 13.23 33.57 -60.42
C ASN A 366 13.19 34.61 -59.28
N ALA A 367 14.32 34.91 -58.62
CA ALA A 367 14.33 35.83 -57.49
C ALA A 367 14.10 37.30 -57.93
N ASP A 368 13.07 37.95 -57.40
CA ASP A 368 12.78 39.37 -57.68
C ASP A 368 13.80 40.32 -57.06
N HIS A 369 14.37 39.94 -55.92
CA HIS A 369 15.34 40.72 -55.16
C HIS A 369 16.54 39.84 -54.75
N CYS A 370 17.73 40.43 -54.78
CA CYS A 370 18.92 39.72 -54.29
C CYS A 370 18.90 39.61 -52.75
N PRO A 371 18.95 38.41 -52.14
CA PRO A 371 18.92 38.24 -50.68
C PRO A 371 20.16 38.79 -49.96
N LYS A 372 21.26 39.01 -50.69
CA LYS A 372 22.51 39.54 -50.12
C LYS A 372 22.60 41.05 -50.13
N CYS A 373 22.08 41.70 -51.18
CA CYS A 373 22.22 43.16 -51.36
C CYS A 373 20.88 43.90 -51.52
N PHE A 374 19.76 43.19 -51.48
CA PHE A 374 18.37 43.69 -51.56
C PHE A 374 18.03 44.54 -52.79
N LYS A 375 18.89 44.53 -53.82
CA LYS A 375 18.60 45.20 -55.08
C LYS A 375 17.71 44.34 -55.95
N LYS A 376 16.76 44.99 -56.63
CA LYS A 376 15.81 44.36 -57.55
C LYS A 376 16.55 43.81 -58.77
N LEU A 377 16.26 42.57 -59.13
CA LEU A 377 16.93 41.85 -60.22
C LEU A 377 16.10 41.83 -61.51
N ARG A 378 14.77 42.00 -61.40
CA ARG A 378 13.82 42.18 -62.52
C ARG A 378 13.10 43.51 -62.40
N GLU A 379 12.87 44.19 -63.52
CA GLU A 379 12.07 45.43 -63.57
C GLU A 379 10.61 45.23 -63.17
#